data_AF-A0A7J7RCI0-F1
#
_entry.id   AF-A0A7J7RCI0-F1
#
_cell.length_a   1.000
_cell.length_b   1.000
_cell.length_c   1.000
_cell.angle_alpha   90.00
_cell.angle_beta   90.00
_cell.angle_gamma   90.00
#
_symmetry.space_group_name_H-M   'P 1'
#
loop_
_entity.id
_entity.type
_entity.pdbx_description
1 polymer ?
#
loop_
_entity_poly.entity_id
_entity_poly.type
_entity_poly.pdbx_seq_one_letter_code
_entity_poly.pdbx_strand_id
1 'polypeptide(L)'
;MESVAGTVARVLHGCLENMPEADCIPREQLSTSFQWVTKWVDYSNKYGFGYQLSDHTVGVLFNNGAHMSILPDKRTVHYYAELVQCSVFTATAAPEQFISQVTVLKYFSHYMEENLMDGGDLPSVTDTRRPRLYLLQWLKSDKALMMLFNDGTFQVNFYHDHTKVIICSQDEEYLLTYINEDRLSTTFRLTTLLVSGCAPELKQRMEYALNMLLQRCN
;
A
#
# COMPACT_ATOMS: atom_id res chain seq x y z
N MET A 1 -6.18 -3.23 -22.64
CA MET A 1 -5.43 -2.34 -21.74
C MET A 1 -5.05 -3.19 -20.54
N GLU A 2 -3.76 -3.33 -20.24
CA GLU A 2 -3.29 -4.14 -19.10
C GLU A 2 -3.82 -3.53 -17.79
N SER A 3 -4.32 -4.36 -16.87
CA SER A 3 -4.79 -3.87 -15.57
C SER A 3 -3.60 -3.46 -14.70
N VAL A 4 -3.83 -2.58 -13.71
CA VAL A 4 -2.78 -2.17 -12.75
C VAL A 4 -2.12 -3.39 -12.09
N ALA A 5 -2.93 -4.39 -11.71
CA ALA A 5 -2.44 -5.64 -11.15
C ALA A 5 -1.58 -6.44 -12.14
N GLY A 6 -2.00 -6.51 -13.42
CA GLY A 6 -1.25 -7.17 -14.49
C GLY A 6 0.14 -6.57 -14.69
N THR A 7 0.22 -5.23 -14.72
CA THR A 7 1.50 -4.52 -14.86
C THR A 7 2.46 -4.84 -13.71
N VAL A 8 2.01 -4.76 -12.45
CA VAL A 8 2.84 -5.07 -11.29
C VAL A 8 3.25 -6.55 -11.28
N ALA A 9 2.33 -7.46 -11.62
CA ALA A 9 2.61 -8.89 -11.68
C ALA A 9 3.67 -9.21 -12.74
N ARG A 10 3.55 -8.64 -13.95
CA ARG A 10 4.51 -8.82 -15.04
C ARG A 10 5.91 -8.36 -14.65
N VAL A 11 6.01 -7.20 -14.02
CA VAL A 11 7.29 -6.61 -13.60
C VAL A 11 7.95 -7.44 -12.49
N LEU A 12 7.18 -7.83 -11.47
CA LEU A 12 7.68 -8.65 -10.36
C LEU A 12 8.08 -10.06 -10.84
N HIS A 13 7.25 -10.70 -11.66
CA HIS A 13 7.53 -11.99 -12.27
C HIS A 13 8.80 -11.95 -13.12
N GLY A 14 8.94 -10.94 -13.98
CA GLY A 14 10.14 -10.75 -14.79
C GLY A 14 11.42 -10.61 -13.95
N CYS A 15 11.36 -9.93 -12.81
CA CYS A 15 12.49 -9.86 -11.89
C CYS A 15 12.80 -11.23 -11.26
N LEU A 16 11.79 -11.92 -10.74
CA LEU A 16 11.94 -13.20 -10.04
C LEU A 16 12.49 -14.32 -10.93
N GLU A 17 12.05 -14.40 -12.19
CA GLU A 17 12.49 -15.44 -13.12
C GLU A 17 13.94 -15.25 -13.59
N ASN A 18 14.41 -14.00 -13.67
CA ASN A 18 15.67 -13.67 -14.33
C ASN A 18 16.78 -13.24 -13.37
N MET A 19 16.47 -13.05 -12.07
CA MET A 19 17.48 -12.72 -11.07
C MET A 19 18.36 -13.93 -10.71
N PRO A 20 19.67 -13.74 -10.49
CA PRO A 20 20.53 -14.82 -10.04
C PRO A 20 20.25 -15.20 -8.58
N GLU A 21 20.70 -16.39 -8.18
CA GLU A 21 20.76 -16.74 -6.76
C GLU A 21 21.84 -15.90 -6.06
N ALA A 22 21.52 -15.41 -4.86
CA ALA A 22 22.44 -14.63 -4.04
C ALA A 22 22.18 -14.88 -2.55
N ASP A 23 23.23 -14.79 -1.73
CA ASP A 23 23.13 -15.00 -0.28
C ASP A 23 22.95 -13.70 0.51
N CYS A 24 23.01 -12.54 -0.16
CA CYS A 24 22.96 -11.24 0.49
C CYS A 24 22.09 -10.23 -0.27
N ILE A 25 21.68 -9.20 0.46
CA ILE A 25 20.96 -8.06 -0.09
C ILE A 25 21.92 -7.19 -0.93
N PRO A 26 21.49 -6.60 -2.07
CA PRO A 26 22.33 -5.70 -2.84
C PRO A 26 22.89 -4.54 -2.01
N ARG A 27 24.15 -4.18 -2.29
CA ARG A 27 24.83 -3.07 -1.60
C ARG A 27 24.32 -1.70 -2.05
N GLU A 28 23.90 -1.60 -3.31
CA GLU A 28 23.30 -0.38 -3.85
C GLU A 28 21.88 -0.24 -3.29
N GLN A 29 21.72 0.75 -2.43
CA GLN A 29 20.47 1.07 -1.74
C GLN A 29 20.10 2.53 -2.02
N LEU A 30 18.81 2.79 -2.10
CA LEU A 30 18.26 4.12 -2.32
C LEU A 30 17.69 4.69 -1.03
N SER A 31 17.97 5.97 -0.79
CA SER A 31 17.21 6.78 0.15
C SER A 31 16.15 7.56 -0.63
N THR A 32 14.88 7.19 -0.47
CA THR A 32 13.75 7.81 -1.17
C THR A 32 12.52 7.85 -0.27
N SER A 33 11.52 8.64 -0.66
CA SER A 33 10.23 8.73 0.01
C SER A 33 9.11 8.50 -1.00
N PHE A 34 8.13 7.71 -0.61
CA PHE A 34 6.90 7.47 -1.37
C PHE A 34 5.73 7.18 -0.43
N GLN A 35 4.52 7.24 -0.96
CA GLN A 35 3.32 6.93 -0.18
C GLN A 35 3.21 5.41 -0.02
N TRP A 36 3.05 4.96 1.22
CA TRP A 36 2.85 3.54 1.57
C TRP A 36 1.94 3.45 2.80
N VAL A 37 1.42 2.25 3.11
CA VAL A 37 0.49 2.03 4.22
C VAL A 37 1.26 1.80 5.52
N THR A 38 1.18 2.77 6.43
CA THR A 38 1.79 2.71 7.77
C THR A 38 0.93 1.93 8.76
N LYS A 39 -0.40 2.03 8.65
CA LYS A 39 -1.38 1.40 9.54
C LYS A 39 -2.57 0.88 8.75
N TRP A 40 -3.19 -0.20 9.23
CA TRP A 40 -4.39 -0.77 8.60
C TRP A 40 -5.29 -1.44 9.63
N VAL A 41 -6.59 -1.48 9.33
CA VAL A 41 -7.62 -2.08 10.17
C VAL A 41 -8.63 -2.78 9.26
N ASP A 42 -8.79 -4.08 9.46
CA ASP A 42 -9.84 -4.86 8.80
C ASP A 42 -11.09 -4.89 9.68
N TYR A 43 -12.13 -4.17 9.26
CA TYR A 43 -13.49 -4.23 9.84
C TYR A 43 -14.50 -4.58 8.73
N SER A 44 -14.10 -5.45 7.80
CA SER A 44 -14.90 -5.83 6.63
C SER A 44 -16.15 -6.62 6.99
N ASN A 45 -16.22 -7.21 8.18
CA ASN A 45 -17.44 -7.85 8.69
C ASN A 45 -18.63 -6.87 8.88
N LYS A 46 -18.38 -5.56 8.96
CA LYS A 46 -19.44 -4.55 9.14
C LYS A 46 -19.34 -3.36 8.21
N TYR A 47 -18.15 -2.80 8.01
CA TYR A 47 -17.98 -1.51 7.35
C TYR A 47 -17.09 -1.59 6.11
N GLY A 48 -15.90 -2.16 6.26
CA GLY A 48 -14.89 -2.17 5.22
C GLY A 48 -13.46 -2.21 5.77
N PHE A 49 -12.52 -1.85 4.92
CA PHE A 49 -11.10 -1.90 5.22
C PHE A 49 -10.53 -0.47 5.33
N GLY A 50 -9.98 -0.15 6.48
CA GLY A 50 -9.36 1.15 6.77
C GLY A 50 -7.83 1.07 6.70
N TYR A 51 -7.21 2.14 6.23
CA TYR A 51 -5.76 2.27 6.18
C TYR A 51 -5.29 3.70 6.40
N GLN A 52 -4.06 3.86 6.86
CA GLN A 52 -3.37 5.14 6.97
C GLN A 52 -2.11 5.11 6.09
N LEU A 53 -1.92 6.16 5.29
CA LEU A 53 -0.74 6.34 4.46
C LEU A 53 0.38 7.05 5.22
N SER A 54 1.59 7.02 4.67
CA SER A 54 2.78 7.68 5.23
C SER A 54 2.69 9.20 5.29
N ASP A 55 1.77 9.83 4.55
CA ASP A 55 1.46 11.26 4.63
C ASP A 55 0.37 11.58 5.68
N HIS A 56 -0.08 10.60 6.45
CA HIS A 56 -1.19 10.66 7.43
C HIS A 56 -2.60 10.79 6.85
N THR A 57 -2.76 10.63 5.53
CA THR A 57 -4.08 10.44 4.92
C THR A 57 -4.68 9.13 5.39
N VAL A 58 -5.93 9.16 5.83
CA VAL A 58 -6.67 7.95 6.23
C VAL A 58 -7.70 7.64 5.16
N GLY A 59 -7.70 6.41 4.65
CA GLY A 59 -8.63 5.92 3.65
C GLY A 59 -9.47 4.74 4.16
N VAL A 60 -10.68 4.60 3.63
CA VAL A 60 -11.56 3.46 3.87
C VAL A 60 -12.12 2.99 2.53
N LEU A 61 -11.91 1.71 2.21
CA LEU A 61 -12.62 1.01 1.15
C LEU A 61 -13.82 0.30 1.79
N PHE A 62 -15.02 0.81 1.52
CA PHE A 62 -16.26 0.25 2.06
C PHE A 62 -16.64 -1.04 1.33
N ASN A 63 -17.42 -1.89 2.00
CA ASN A 63 -17.90 -3.16 1.44
C ASN A 63 -18.75 -3.00 0.17
N ASN A 64 -19.38 -1.83 -0.01
CA ASN A 64 -20.16 -1.50 -1.21
C ASN A 64 -19.28 -1.01 -2.38
N GLY A 65 -17.96 -1.07 -2.27
CA GLY A 65 -17.01 -0.63 -3.29
C GLY A 65 -16.74 0.87 -3.33
N ALA A 66 -17.46 1.67 -2.53
CA ALA A 66 -17.16 3.09 -2.40
C ALA A 66 -15.85 3.30 -1.62
N HIS A 67 -15.13 4.37 -1.94
CA HIS A 67 -13.92 4.75 -1.24
C HIS A 67 -14.04 6.17 -0.69
N MET A 68 -13.59 6.37 0.55
CA MET A 68 -13.41 7.69 1.13
C MET A 68 -12.03 7.84 1.72
N SER A 69 -11.47 9.04 1.62
CA SER A 69 -10.26 9.41 2.36
C SER A 69 -10.43 10.75 3.05
N ILE A 70 -9.88 10.87 4.25
CA ILE A 70 -9.72 12.12 4.98
C ILE A 70 -8.24 12.52 4.95
N LEU A 71 -7.99 13.76 4.53
CA LEU A 71 -6.65 14.29 4.38
C LEU A 71 -5.95 14.51 5.74
N PRO A 72 -4.63 14.77 5.75
CA PRO A 72 -3.87 14.99 6.98
C PRO A 72 -4.37 16.18 7.80
N ASP A 73 -5.05 17.14 7.17
CA ASP A 73 -5.71 18.27 7.83
C ASP A 73 -6.92 17.85 8.71
N LYS A 74 -7.32 16.57 8.67
CA LYS A 74 -8.48 15.97 9.35
C LYS A 74 -9.81 16.70 9.06
N ARG A 75 -9.88 17.42 7.94
CA ARG A 75 -11.01 18.26 7.55
C ARG A 75 -11.49 17.94 6.15
N THR A 76 -10.58 17.75 5.21
CA THR A 76 -10.94 17.57 3.81
C THR A 76 -11.20 16.10 3.52
N VAL A 77 -12.39 15.79 3.00
CA VAL A 77 -12.82 14.44 2.62
C VAL A 77 -12.91 14.35 1.10
N HIS A 78 -12.29 13.32 0.55
CA HIS A 78 -12.47 12.91 -0.84
C HIS A 78 -13.34 11.66 -0.87
N TYR A 79 -14.33 11.65 -1.76
CA TYR A 79 -15.21 10.51 -2.02
C TYR A 79 -15.06 10.06 -3.47
N TYR A 80 -14.88 8.75 -3.64
CA TYR A 80 -14.81 8.08 -4.92
C TYR A 80 -15.93 7.04 -4.99
N ALA A 81 -16.79 7.14 -5.99
CA ALA A 81 -17.76 6.10 -6.32
C ALA A 81 -17.23 5.31 -7.52
N GLU A 82 -17.24 3.99 -7.44
CA GLU A 82 -16.79 3.10 -8.53
C GLU A 82 -15.40 3.50 -9.10
N LEU A 83 -14.49 3.93 -8.22
CA LEU A 83 -13.11 4.35 -8.55
C LEU A 83 -13.00 5.65 -9.38
N VAL A 84 -14.09 6.40 -9.54
CA VAL A 84 -14.07 7.76 -10.10
C VAL A 84 -14.22 8.76 -8.96
N GLN A 85 -13.38 9.80 -8.94
CA GLN A 85 -13.50 10.87 -7.94
C GLN A 85 -14.81 11.63 -8.18
N CYS A 86 -15.75 11.49 -7.26
CA CYS A 86 -17.09 12.06 -7.42
C CYS A 86 -17.26 13.36 -6.66
N SER A 87 -16.65 13.48 -5.48
CA SER A 87 -16.91 14.64 -4.61
C SER A 87 -15.77 14.94 -3.66
N VAL A 88 -15.59 16.22 -3.36
CA VAL A 88 -14.72 16.72 -2.30
C VAL A 88 -15.54 17.66 -1.43
N PHE A 89 -15.50 17.45 -0.12
CA PHE A 89 -16.24 18.26 0.85
C PHE A 89 -15.52 18.25 2.20
N THR A 90 -15.94 19.09 3.13
CA THR A 90 -15.38 19.09 4.49
C THR A 90 -16.13 18.09 5.37
N ALA A 91 -15.41 17.47 6.31
CA ALA A 91 -15.96 16.49 7.23
C ALA A 91 -17.00 17.07 8.21
N THR A 92 -17.09 18.41 8.32
CA THR A 92 -18.09 19.13 9.13
C THR A 92 -19.30 19.57 8.32
N ALA A 93 -19.18 19.73 7.00
CA ALA A 93 -20.27 20.07 6.08
C ALA A 93 -20.52 18.93 5.08
N ALA A 94 -20.48 17.69 5.57
CA ALA A 94 -20.73 16.51 4.75
C ALA A 94 -22.21 16.49 4.29
N PRO A 95 -22.50 16.26 3.00
CA PRO A 95 -23.86 16.05 2.52
C PRO A 95 -24.56 14.92 3.28
N GLU A 96 -25.88 15.01 3.48
CA GLU A 96 -26.66 14.09 4.32
C GLU A 96 -26.43 12.61 3.96
N GLN A 97 -26.36 12.30 2.67
CA GLN A 97 -26.12 10.96 2.14
C GLN A 97 -24.76 10.36 2.54
N PHE A 98 -23.77 11.17 2.93
CA PHE A 98 -22.42 10.74 3.28
C PHE A 98 -22.14 10.76 4.79
N ILE A 99 -23.06 11.24 5.63
CA ILE A 99 -22.84 11.39 7.09
C ILE A 99 -22.42 10.08 7.74
N SER A 100 -23.10 8.97 7.43
CA SER A 100 -22.81 7.66 8.02
C SER A 100 -21.40 7.18 7.66
N GLN A 101 -21.01 7.30 6.40
CA GLN A 101 -19.68 6.91 5.90
C GLN A 101 -18.57 7.81 6.48
N VAL A 102 -18.82 9.12 6.60
CA VAL A 102 -17.89 10.06 7.25
C VAL A 102 -17.70 9.73 8.72
N THR A 103 -18.75 9.35 9.44
CA THR A 103 -18.63 8.90 10.84
C THR A 103 -17.75 7.65 10.95
N VAL A 104 -17.94 6.67 10.07
CA VAL A 104 -17.09 5.47 10.02
C VAL A 104 -15.63 5.83 9.70
N LEU A 105 -15.40 6.73 8.74
CA LEU A 105 -14.06 7.22 8.40
C LEU A 105 -13.36 7.87 9.59
N LYS A 106 -14.08 8.72 10.35
CA LYS A 106 -13.56 9.33 11.58
C LYS A 106 -13.24 8.28 12.65
N TYR A 107 -14.09 7.26 12.79
CA TYR A 107 -13.85 6.15 13.71
C TYR A 107 -12.54 5.40 13.36
N PHE A 108 -12.33 5.04 12.09
CA PHE A 108 -11.08 4.43 11.65
C PHE A 108 -9.87 5.33 11.90
N SER A 109 -9.96 6.63 11.57
CA SER A 109 -8.87 7.58 11.81
C SER A 109 -8.49 7.65 13.28
N HIS A 110 -9.47 7.77 14.17
CA HIS A 110 -9.23 7.86 15.61
C HIS A 110 -8.66 6.55 16.17
N TYR A 111 -9.22 5.41 15.76
CA TYR A 111 -8.73 4.10 16.20
C TYR A 111 -7.26 3.88 15.82
N MET A 112 -6.87 4.18 14.57
CA MET A 112 -5.48 4.02 14.10
C MET A 112 -4.50 4.96 14.79
N GLU A 113 -4.95 6.16 15.15
CA GLU A 113 -4.14 7.13 15.89
C GLU A 113 -3.84 6.66 17.31
N GLU A 114 -4.85 6.15 18.03
CA GLU A 114 -4.71 5.76 19.44
C GLU A 114 -4.12 4.36 19.66
N ASN A 115 -4.38 3.40 18.77
CA ASN A 115 -4.14 1.98 19.06
C ASN A 115 -2.99 1.35 18.26
N LEU A 116 -2.51 2.01 17.20
CA LEU A 116 -1.56 1.41 16.27
C LEU A 116 -0.28 2.24 16.17
N MET A 117 0.86 1.55 16.07
CA MET A 117 2.17 2.14 15.78
C MET A 117 2.45 2.12 14.28
N ASP A 118 3.34 3.00 13.81
CA ASP A 118 3.77 3.01 12.41
C ASP A 118 4.53 1.73 12.03
N GLY A 119 4.34 1.29 10.78
CA GLY A 119 4.84 0.01 10.30
C GLY A 119 6.32 -0.07 9.91
N GLY A 120 7.09 1.02 10.01
CA GLY A 120 8.42 1.16 9.40
C GLY A 120 8.98 2.59 9.52
N ASP A 121 10.25 2.76 9.16
CA ASP A 121 11.04 4.00 9.35
C ASP A 121 11.15 4.90 8.11
N LEU A 122 10.45 4.58 7.02
CA LEU A 122 10.46 5.38 5.79
C LEU A 122 9.97 6.83 6.06
N PRO A 123 10.67 7.85 5.55
CA PRO A 123 10.29 9.24 5.74
C PRO A 123 8.92 9.56 5.11
N SER A 124 8.15 10.41 5.79
CA SER A 124 6.85 10.89 5.30
C SER A 124 7.01 11.72 4.04
N VAL A 125 6.09 11.52 3.08
CA VAL A 125 6.02 12.32 1.85
C VAL A 125 5.24 13.59 2.11
N THR A 126 5.85 14.74 1.85
CA THR A 126 5.22 16.07 2.02
C THR A 126 4.74 16.69 0.72
N ASP A 127 5.03 16.07 -0.44
CA ASP A 127 4.66 16.64 -1.73
C ASP A 127 3.19 16.42 -2.07
N THR A 128 2.39 17.44 -1.77
CA THR A 128 0.95 17.49 -2.05
C THR A 128 0.59 17.50 -3.53
N ARG A 129 1.58 17.60 -4.45
CA ARG A 129 1.38 17.59 -5.91
C ARG A 129 1.25 16.19 -6.48
N ARG A 130 1.65 15.14 -5.75
CA ARG A 130 1.50 13.75 -6.22
C ARG A 130 0.01 13.36 -6.24
N PRO A 131 -0.45 12.60 -7.25
CA PRO A 131 -1.79 12.03 -7.26
C PRO A 131 -2.06 11.25 -5.98
N ARG A 132 -3.22 11.45 -5.36
CA ARG A 132 -3.55 10.83 -4.08
C ARG A 132 -3.80 9.33 -4.26
N LEU A 133 -3.23 8.53 -3.36
CA LEU A 133 -3.45 7.08 -3.34
C LEU A 133 -4.83 6.73 -2.79
N TYR A 134 -5.56 5.90 -3.53
CA TYR A 134 -6.72 5.18 -3.04
C TYR A 134 -6.58 3.68 -3.31
N LEU A 135 -7.06 2.89 -2.36
CA LEU A 135 -6.95 1.43 -2.40
C LEU A 135 -7.92 0.88 -3.44
N LEU A 136 -7.39 0.19 -4.45
CA LEU A 136 -8.18 -0.50 -5.47
C LEU A 136 -8.71 -1.83 -4.93
N GLN A 137 -7.81 -2.59 -4.30
CA GLN A 137 -8.13 -3.92 -3.79
C GLN A 137 -7.19 -4.31 -2.66
N TRP A 138 -7.67 -5.21 -1.83
CA TRP A 138 -6.88 -5.89 -0.81
C TRP A 138 -7.25 -7.37 -0.77
N LEU A 139 -6.34 -8.20 -0.28
CA LEU A 139 -6.54 -9.63 -0.09
C LEU A 139 -5.86 -10.07 1.20
N LYS A 140 -6.56 -10.83 2.02
CA LYS A 140 -5.97 -11.49 3.20
C LYS A 140 -5.80 -12.97 2.93
N SER A 141 -4.65 -13.48 3.35
CA SER A 141 -4.38 -14.90 3.53
C SER A 141 -4.22 -15.20 5.02
N ASP A 142 -3.85 -16.43 5.36
CA ASP A 142 -3.42 -16.82 6.70
C ASP A 142 -2.04 -16.24 7.08
N LYS A 143 -1.20 -15.89 6.10
CA LYS A 143 0.18 -15.43 6.34
C LYS A 143 0.40 -13.93 6.15
N ALA A 144 -0.34 -13.31 5.24
CA ALA A 144 -0.11 -11.91 4.87
C ALA A 144 -1.36 -11.20 4.36
N LEU A 145 -1.28 -9.87 4.41
CA LEU A 145 -2.21 -8.91 3.81
C LEU A 145 -1.56 -8.30 2.57
N MET A 146 -2.25 -8.35 1.43
CA MET A 146 -1.89 -7.68 0.19
C MET A 146 -2.80 -6.47 -0.04
N MET A 147 -2.23 -5.35 -0.51
CA MET A 147 -2.90 -4.11 -0.85
C MET A 147 -2.37 -3.59 -2.20
N LEU A 148 -3.27 -3.14 -3.08
CA LEU A 148 -2.93 -2.54 -4.38
C LEU A 148 -3.65 -1.20 -4.54
N PHE A 149 -2.90 -0.18 -4.96
CA PHE A 149 -3.35 1.20 -5.12
C PHE A 149 -3.49 1.62 -6.58
N ASN A 150 -4.16 2.74 -6.81
CA ASN A 150 -4.52 3.27 -8.13
C ASN A 150 -3.34 3.68 -9.01
N ASP A 151 -2.19 3.99 -8.41
CA ASP A 151 -0.94 4.33 -9.11
C ASP A 151 -0.07 3.09 -9.39
N GLY A 152 -0.49 1.90 -8.97
CA GLY A 152 0.30 0.68 -9.04
C GLY A 152 1.20 0.43 -7.84
N THR A 153 1.17 1.28 -6.81
CA THR A 153 1.82 0.96 -5.52
C THR A 153 1.19 -0.32 -4.96
N PHE A 154 2.05 -1.29 -4.68
CA PHE A 154 1.70 -2.63 -4.25
C PHE A 154 2.43 -2.95 -2.95
N GLN A 155 1.69 -3.41 -1.93
CA GLN A 155 2.25 -3.65 -0.61
C GLN A 155 1.75 -4.97 -0.04
N VAL A 156 2.67 -5.76 0.51
CA VAL A 156 2.37 -7.00 1.23
C VAL A 156 2.96 -6.93 2.64
N ASN A 157 2.12 -7.15 3.64
CA ASN A 157 2.48 -7.15 5.06
C ASN A 157 2.33 -8.56 5.62
N PHE A 158 3.42 -9.15 6.14
CA PHE A 158 3.43 -10.48 6.75
C PHE A 158 3.10 -10.40 8.24
N TYR A 159 2.27 -11.32 8.73
CA TYR A 159 1.71 -11.22 10.08
C TYR A 159 2.68 -11.69 11.17
N HIS A 160 3.41 -12.76 10.91
CA HIS A 160 4.21 -13.47 11.93
C HIS A 160 5.41 -12.65 12.39
N ASP A 161 6.12 -12.03 11.46
CA ASP A 161 7.40 -11.34 11.68
C ASP A 161 7.33 -9.82 11.43
N HIS A 162 6.13 -9.32 11.08
CA HIS A 162 5.86 -7.93 10.76
C HIS A 162 6.67 -7.35 9.59
N THR A 163 7.31 -8.19 8.77
CA THR A 163 8.05 -7.78 7.58
C THR A 163 7.11 -7.30 6.47
N LYS A 164 7.62 -6.48 5.56
CA LYS A 164 6.82 -5.90 4.47
C LYS A 164 7.61 -5.83 3.18
N VAL A 165 6.92 -6.06 2.07
CA VAL A 165 7.44 -5.81 0.71
C VAL A 165 6.55 -4.74 0.08
N ILE A 166 7.16 -3.68 -0.43
CA ILE A 166 6.46 -2.60 -1.13
C ILE A 166 7.10 -2.43 -2.50
N ILE A 167 6.29 -2.40 -3.55
CA ILE A 167 6.70 -2.08 -4.91
C ILE A 167 6.00 -0.79 -5.31
N CYS A 168 6.76 0.18 -5.83
CA CYS A 168 6.22 1.42 -6.35
C CYS A 168 6.98 1.82 -7.62
N SER A 169 6.42 2.77 -8.37
CA SER A 169 7.07 3.37 -9.53
C SER A 169 7.37 4.84 -9.24
N GLN A 170 8.64 5.24 -9.38
CA GLN A 170 9.08 6.64 -9.28
C GLN A 170 10.00 6.97 -10.44
N ASP A 171 9.78 8.12 -11.09
CA ASP A 171 10.59 8.58 -12.23
C ASP A 171 10.76 7.50 -13.32
N GLU A 172 9.66 6.80 -13.64
CA GLU A 172 9.60 5.68 -14.60
C GLU A 172 10.44 4.44 -14.22
N GLU A 173 10.97 4.38 -13.00
CA GLU A 173 11.69 3.24 -12.45
C GLU A 173 10.87 2.50 -11.39
N TYR A 174 10.91 1.16 -11.41
CA TYR A 174 10.32 0.33 -10.37
C TYR A 174 11.29 0.16 -9.21
N LEU A 175 10.78 0.45 -8.01
CA LEU A 175 11.49 0.29 -6.76
C LEU A 175 10.85 -0.82 -5.94
N LEU A 176 11.67 -1.57 -5.21
CA LEU A 176 11.24 -2.52 -4.19
C LEU A 176 11.83 -2.11 -2.85
N THR A 177 10.97 -1.92 -1.85
CA THR A 177 11.38 -1.68 -0.48
C THR A 177 11.02 -2.88 0.39
N TYR A 178 12.02 -3.38 1.10
CA TYR A 178 11.85 -4.38 2.14
C TYR A 178 11.91 -3.70 3.51
N ILE A 179 10.91 -3.94 4.35
CA ILE A 179 10.93 -3.55 5.77
C ILE A 179 11.11 -4.83 6.57
N ASN A 180 12.22 -4.93 7.30
CA ASN A 180 12.61 -6.12 8.05
C ASN A 180 11.90 -6.21 9.41
N GLU A 181 12.25 -7.23 10.21
CA GLU A 181 11.68 -7.48 11.55
C GLU A 181 11.96 -6.34 12.53
N ASP A 182 13.11 -5.67 12.38
CA ASP A 182 13.51 -4.49 13.16
C ASP A 182 12.83 -3.19 12.69
N ARG A 183 11.93 -3.27 11.71
CA ARG A 183 11.22 -2.14 11.08
C ARG A 183 12.14 -1.18 10.31
N LEU A 184 13.33 -1.62 9.96
CA LEU A 184 14.28 -0.90 9.13
C LEU A 184 13.94 -1.14 7.65
N SER A 185 13.83 -0.05 6.90
CA SER A 185 13.55 -0.09 5.47
C SER A 185 14.83 -0.13 4.64
N THR A 186 14.80 -0.92 3.57
CA THR A 186 15.86 -0.93 2.56
C THR A 186 15.22 -0.93 1.18
N THR A 187 15.59 0.04 0.35
CA THR A 187 14.99 0.25 -0.98
C THR A 187 16.00 -0.04 -2.08
N PHE A 188 15.56 -0.80 -3.09
CA PHE A 188 16.34 -1.20 -4.25
C PHE A 188 15.61 -0.79 -5.53
N ARG A 189 16.37 -0.54 -6.60
CA ARG A 189 15.80 -0.61 -7.94
C ARG A 189 15.51 -2.07 -8.26
N LEU A 190 14.40 -2.34 -8.92
CA LEU A 190 14.09 -3.69 -9.36
C LEU A 190 15.12 -4.20 -10.38
N THR A 191 15.71 -3.28 -11.17
CA THR A 191 16.83 -3.57 -12.07
C THR A 191 18.10 -4.00 -11.33
N THR A 192 18.37 -3.45 -10.15
CA THR A 192 19.50 -3.88 -9.31
C THR A 192 19.28 -5.30 -8.79
N LEU A 193 18.06 -5.64 -8.36
CA LEU A 193 17.69 -6.99 -7.94
C LEU A 193 17.76 -7.99 -9.10
N LEU A 194 17.33 -7.59 -10.29
CA LEU A 194 17.41 -8.39 -11.51
C LEU A 194 18.86 -8.77 -11.86
N VAL A 195 19.83 -7.86 -11.65
CA VAL A 195 21.24 -8.12 -11.96
C VAL A 195 21.97 -8.85 -10.83
N SER A 196 21.68 -8.52 -9.58
CA SER A 196 22.49 -8.92 -8.42
C SER A 196 21.90 -10.05 -7.58
N GLY A 197 20.62 -10.38 -7.79
CA GLY A 197 19.90 -11.28 -6.89
C GLY A 197 19.55 -10.59 -5.56
N CYS A 198 19.05 -11.36 -4.62
CA CYS A 198 18.85 -10.93 -3.23
C CYS A 198 18.90 -12.12 -2.28
N ALA A 199 18.91 -11.82 -0.97
CA ALA A 199 18.88 -12.85 0.06
C ALA A 199 17.64 -13.77 -0.11
N PRO A 200 17.77 -15.09 0.17
CA PRO A 200 16.69 -16.07 -0.03
C PRO A 200 15.39 -15.70 0.68
N GLU A 201 15.53 -15.08 1.86
CA GLU A 201 14.42 -14.61 2.67
C GLU A 201 13.55 -13.56 1.95
N LEU A 202 14.19 -12.60 1.26
CA LEU A 202 13.51 -11.56 0.50
C LEU A 202 12.88 -12.16 -0.77
N LYS A 203 13.61 -13.05 -1.46
CA LYS A 203 13.12 -13.76 -2.64
C LYS A 203 11.84 -14.54 -2.35
N GLN A 204 11.80 -15.30 -1.25
CA GLN A 204 10.60 -16.05 -0.83
C GLN A 204 9.40 -15.13 -0.56
N ARG A 205 9.62 -13.94 0.03
CA ARG A 205 8.54 -12.96 0.24
C ARG A 205 8.07 -12.33 -1.06
N MET A 206 8.98 -12.08 -2.00
CA MET A 206 8.63 -11.62 -3.35
C MET A 206 7.80 -12.67 -4.11
N GLU A 207 8.18 -13.94 -4.04
CA GLU A 207 7.42 -15.06 -4.62
C GLU A 207 6.02 -15.18 -3.99
N TYR A 208 5.93 -15.07 -2.67
CA TYR A 208 4.64 -15.08 -1.98
C TYR A 208 3.76 -13.89 -2.39
N ALA A 209 4.36 -12.70 -2.49
CA ALA A 209 3.66 -11.49 -2.92
C ALA A 209 3.13 -11.62 -4.36
N LEU A 210 3.93 -12.17 -5.28
CA LEU A 210 3.51 -12.47 -6.64
C LEU A 210 2.32 -13.44 -6.66
N ASN A 211 2.40 -14.55 -5.90
CA ASN A 211 1.32 -15.52 -5.81
C ASN A 211 0.00 -14.91 -5.28
N MET A 212 0.07 -13.99 -4.30
CA MET A 212 -1.12 -13.25 -3.85
C MET A 212 -1.69 -12.35 -4.95
N LEU A 213 -0.84 -11.72 -5.76
CA LEU A 213 -1.27 -10.83 -6.84
C LEU A 213 -1.91 -11.60 -8.00
N LEU A 214 -1.38 -12.78 -8.34
CA LEU A 214 -1.92 -13.65 -9.39
C LEU A 214 -3.33 -14.17 -9.06
N GLN A 215 -3.68 -14.34 -7.78
CA GLN A 215 -5.06 -14.68 -7.36
C GLN A 215 -6.09 -13.60 -7.72
N ARG A 216 -5.64 -12.38 -8.06
CA ARG A 216 -6.49 -11.26 -8.47
C ARG A 216 -6.43 -10.94 -9.97
N CYS A 217 -5.51 -11.57 -10.71
CA CYS A 217 -5.36 -11.37 -12.15
C CYS A 217 -6.23 -12.34 -12.98
N ASN A 218 -6.75 -13.39 -12.33
CA ASN A 218 -7.73 -14.33 -12.88
C ASN A 218 -9.15 -13.91 -12.54
#